data_AF-A0A7X9HD35-F1
#
_entry.id   AF-A0A7X9HD35-F1
#
_cell.length_a   1.000
_cell.length_b   1.000
_cell.length_c   1.000
_cell.angle_alpha   90.00
_cell.angle_beta   90.00
_cell.angle_gamma   90.00
#
_symmetry.space_group_name_H-M   'P 1'
#
loop_
_entity.id
_entity.type
_entity.pdbx_description
1 polymer ?
#
loop_
_entity_poly.entity_id
_entity_poly.type
_entity_poly.pdbx_seq_one_letter_code
_entity_poly.pdbx_strand_id
1 'polypeptide(L)'
;MIFYQKKLLSKDNITKSKNNYNPLINPVILLVCFLFVILVEITPFSKQINKQILGTTVNLQSEKIIELTNEQRQKNGLSVLKANDKLAQAALAKANDMFQFEYWDHFSPSKRSPWTFILNAGYDYHYAGENLAKDF
;
A
#
# COMPACT_ATOMS: atom_id res chain seq x y z
N MET A 1 11.07 18.69 41.02
CA MET A 1 11.25 18.17 42.39
C MET A 1 10.13 17.19 42.66
N ILE A 2 10.47 15.90 42.80
CA ILE A 2 9.55 14.77 42.82
C ILE A 2 9.27 14.39 44.28
N PHE A 3 8.00 14.23 44.65
CA PHE A 3 7.61 13.61 45.92
C PHE A 3 7.06 12.21 45.66
N TYR A 4 7.70 11.19 46.25
CA TYR A 4 7.22 9.81 46.29
C TYR A 4 6.86 9.46 47.75
N GLN A 5 5.62 9.05 48.00
CA GLN A 5 5.16 8.56 49.30
C GLN A 5 5.03 7.03 49.24
N LYS A 6 5.85 6.35 50.05
CA LYS A 6 5.87 4.89 50.22
C LYS A 6 4.77 4.47 51.19
N LYS A 7 3.75 3.74 50.73
CA LYS A 7 2.78 3.05 51.60
C LYS A 7 3.03 1.55 51.56
N LEU A 8 3.51 1.03 52.68
CA LEU A 8 3.70 -0.40 52.94
C LEU A 8 2.32 -1.05 53.09
N LEU A 9 2.04 -2.09 52.30
CA LEU A 9 0.89 -2.96 52.53
C LEU A 9 1.37 -4.34 52.97
N SER A 10 0.75 -4.75 54.07
CA SER A 10 0.95 -5.94 54.90
C SER A 10 1.04 -7.23 54.09
N LYS A 11 2.03 -8.06 54.45
CA LYS A 11 2.04 -9.49 54.17
C LYS A 11 0.91 -10.10 54.97
N ASP A 12 -0.09 -10.65 54.30
CA ASP A 12 -0.87 -11.80 54.77
C ASP A 12 -1.70 -12.37 53.61
N ASN A 13 -1.82 -13.71 53.59
CA ASN A 13 -2.61 -14.57 52.70
C ASN A 13 -1.88 -15.20 51.50
N ILE A 14 -0.89 -16.05 51.79
CA ILE A 14 -0.49 -17.14 50.87
C ILE A 14 -1.44 -18.33 51.14
N THR A 15 -2.46 -18.50 50.31
CA THR A 15 -3.18 -19.79 50.21
C THR A 15 -2.61 -20.59 49.04
N LYS A 16 -2.23 -21.84 49.34
CA LYS A 16 -1.67 -22.83 48.41
C LYS A 16 -2.66 -23.15 47.28
N SER A 17 -2.34 -22.79 46.05
CA SER A 17 -2.92 -23.46 44.87
C SER A 17 -2.18 -24.77 44.64
N LYS A 18 -2.86 -25.90 44.85
CA LYS A 18 -2.37 -27.22 44.40
C LYS A 18 -2.55 -27.28 42.89
N ASN A 19 -1.45 -27.28 42.14
CA ASN A 19 -1.48 -27.51 40.69
C ASN A 19 -1.85 -28.97 40.39
N ASN A 20 -3.09 -29.22 39.96
CA ASN A 20 -3.52 -30.49 39.40
C ASN A 20 -3.26 -30.51 37.88
N TYR A 21 -1.99 -30.70 37.50
CA TYR A 21 -1.64 -30.96 36.10
C TYR A 21 -2.02 -32.39 35.74
N ASN A 22 -3.17 -32.55 35.06
CA ASN A 22 -3.47 -33.74 34.26
C ASN A 22 -3.05 -33.42 32.81
N PRO A 23 -2.05 -34.10 32.22
CA PRO A 23 -1.75 -33.90 30.81
C PRO A 23 -2.88 -34.53 29.98
N LEU A 24 -3.92 -33.74 29.71
CA LEU A 24 -5.11 -34.11 28.94
C LEU A 24 -4.85 -34.24 27.43
N ILE A 25 -3.60 -34.15 26.98
CA ILE A 25 -3.24 -34.25 25.57
C ILE A 25 -2.63 -35.63 25.36
N ASN A 26 -3.47 -36.56 24.91
CA ASN A 26 -3.04 -37.88 24.48
C ASN A 26 -1.97 -37.73 23.37
N PRO A 27 -0.82 -38.43 23.43
CA PRO A 27 0.22 -38.36 22.39
C PRO A 27 -0.33 -38.67 20.99
N VAL A 28 -1.42 -39.42 20.89
CA VAL A 28 -2.16 -39.65 19.63
C VAL A 28 -2.72 -38.35 19.06
N ILE A 29 -3.23 -37.44 19.89
CA ILE A 29 -3.75 -36.13 19.43
C ILE A 29 -2.61 -35.26 18.91
N LEU A 30 -1.43 -35.27 19.55
CA LEU A 30 -0.26 -34.55 19.05
C LEU A 30 0.24 -35.12 17.71
N LEU A 31 0.22 -36.44 17.55
CA LEU A 31 0.60 -37.09 16.30
C LEU A 31 -0.40 -36.81 15.17
N VAL A 32 -1.71 -36.80 15.47
CA VAL A 32 -2.76 -36.41 14.51
C VAL A 32 -2.62 -34.94 14.12
N CYS A 33 -2.38 -34.03 15.06
CA CYS A 33 -2.11 -32.62 14.77
C CYS A 33 -0.85 -32.46 13.91
N PHE A 34 0.22 -33.21 14.19
CA PHE A 34 1.46 -33.17 13.42
C PHE A 34 1.26 -33.67 11.99
N LEU A 35 0.52 -34.76 11.79
CA LEU A 35 0.16 -35.27 10.46
C LEU A 35 -0.76 -34.31 9.70
N PHE A 36 -1.66 -33.62 10.39
CA PHE A 36 -2.55 -32.62 9.78
C PHE A 36 -1.78 -31.38 9.32
N VAL A 37 -0.76 -30.94 10.07
CA VAL A 37 0.13 -29.84 9.68
C VAL A 37 0.95 -30.22 8.44
N ILE A 38 1.48 -31.44 8.37
CA ILE A 38 2.17 -31.94 7.17
C ILE A 38 1.23 -32.02 5.96
N LEU A 39 -0.04 -32.40 6.15
CA LEU A 39 -1.03 -32.48 5.07
C LEU A 39 -1.38 -31.11 4.46
N VAL A 40 -1.37 -30.04 5.27
CA VAL A 40 -1.68 -28.67 4.84
C VAL A 40 -0.56 -28.08 3.97
N GLU A 41 0.70 -28.44 4.23
CA GLU A 41 1.86 -27.95 3.45
C GLU A 41 1.97 -28.56 2.04
N ILE A 42 1.26 -29.65 1.73
CA ILE A 42 1.30 -30.31 0.40
C ILE A 42 0.25 -29.74 -0.56
N THR A 43 -0.60 -28.80 -0.14
CA THR A 43 -1.44 -28.09 -1.11
C THR A 43 -0.54 -27.21 -1.96
N PRO A 44 -0.42 -27.42 -3.28
CA PRO A 44 0.28 -26.47 -4.12
C PRO A 44 -0.60 -25.22 -4.17
N PHE A 45 -0.38 -24.28 -3.24
CA PHE A 45 -0.76 -22.88 -3.39
C PHE A 45 0.13 -22.26 -4.48
N SER A 46 0.13 -22.86 -5.65
CA SER A 46 0.94 -22.48 -6.79
C SER A 46 0.08 -22.50 -8.03
N LYS A 47 -1.04 -21.77 -8.01
CA LYS A 47 -1.67 -21.35 -9.26
C LYS A 47 -2.59 -20.15 -9.20
N GLN A 48 -2.13 -19.03 -8.63
CA GLN A 48 -2.59 -17.74 -9.14
C GLN A 48 -1.60 -16.59 -8.89
N ILE A 49 -0.34 -16.76 -9.29
CA ILE A 49 0.40 -15.61 -9.78
C ILE A 49 0.11 -15.57 -11.27
N ASN A 50 -0.89 -14.76 -11.65
CA ASN A 50 -1.08 -14.38 -13.04
C ASN A 50 0.22 -13.74 -13.51
N LYS A 51 1.04 -14.53 -14.20
CA LYS A 51 2.22 -14.07 -14.92
C LYS A 51 1.73 -13.35 -16.18
N GLN A 52 1.11 -12.19 -15.97
CA GLN A 52 0.87 -11.14 -16.95
C GLN A 52 1.61 -9.89 -16.45
N ILE A 53 2.39 -9.14 -17.21
CA ILE A 53 2.83 -9.19 -18.60
C ILE A 53 4.17 -8.45 -18.63
N LEU A 54 5.06 -8.95 -19.48
CA LEU A 54 6.18 -8.23 -20.06
C LEU A 54 5.64 -6.96 -20.75
N GLY A 55 5.66 -5.80 -20.06
CA GLY A 55 5.23 -4.49 -20.61
C GLY A 55 3.99 -3.82 -19.98
N THR A 56 3.49 -4.26 -18.83
CA THR A 56 2.27 -3.71 -18.16
C THR A 56 2.52 -3.17 -16.75
N THR A 57 3.61 -2.45 -16.50
CA THR A 57 3.91 -1.94 -15.16
C THR A 57 3.31 -0.56 -14.85
N VAL A 58 2.62 0.09 -15.79
CA VAL A 58 1.95 1.40 -15.54
C VAL A 58 0.42 1.27 -15.39
N ASN A 59 -0.19 0.23 -15.97
CA ASN A 59 -1.65 0.09 -16.17
C ASN A 59 -2.42 -0.57 -15.01
N LEU A 60 -1.81 -0.81 -13.85
CA LEU A 60 -2.56 -1.30 -12.68
C LEU A 60 -2.65 -0.25 -11.57
N GLN A 61 -1.73 0.73 -11.55
CA GLN A 61 -1.71 1.78 -10.55
C GLN A 61 -2.43 3.05 -11.01
N SER A 62 -2.31 3.43 -12.30
CA SER A 62 -2.95 4.64 -12.83
C SER A 62 -4.48 4.58 -12.77
N GLU A 63 -5.05 3.43 -13.11
CA GLU A 63 -6.48 3.15 -13.10
C GLU A 63 -7.03 3.27 -11.69
N LYS A 64 -6.31 2.71 -10.70
CA LYS A 64 -6.70 2.79 -9.29
C LYS A 64 -6.63 4.22 -8.77
N ILE A 65 -5.62 5.00 -9.17
CA ILE A 65 -5.51 6.42 -8.80
C ILE A 65 -6.70 7.21 -9.38
N ILE A 66 -7.09 6.97 -10.63
CA ILE A 66 -8.25 7.63 -11.26
C ILE A 66 -9.54 7.23 -10.54
N GLU A 67 -9.72 5.94 -10.22
CA GLU A 67 -10.88 5.43 -9.48
C GLU A 67 -11.01 6.13 -8.12
N LEU A 68 -9.96 6.09 -7.30
CA LEU A 68 -9.96 6.72 -5.97
C LEU A 68 -10.13 8.24 -6.05
N THR A 69 -9.54 8.89 -7.06
CA THR A 69 -9.75 10.32 -7.32
C THR A 69 -11.22 10.60 -7.61
N ASN A 70 -11.85 9.77 -8.45
CA ASN A 70 -13.26 9.91 -8.79
C ASN A 70 -14.19 9.64 -7.61
N GLU A 71 -13.87 8.70 -6.73
CA GLU A 71 -14.61 8.51 -5.47
C GLU A 71 -14.61 9.79 -4.63
N GLN A 72 -13.44 10.45 -4.50
CA GLN A 72 -13.34 11.70 -3.75
C GLN A 72 -14.09 12.85 -4.47
N ARG A 73 -14.02 12.91 -5.80
CA ARG A 73 -14.77 13.91 -6.58
C ARG A 73 -16.27 13.76 -6.39
N GLN A 74 -16.79 12.55 -6.46
CA GLN A 74 -18.20 12.25 -6.24
C GLN A 74 -18.65 12.61 -4.82
N LYS A 75 -17.85 12.29 -3.80
CA LYS A 75 -18.11 12.72 -2.40
C LYS A 75 -18.23 14.24 -2.25
N ASN A 76 -17.54 14.99 -3.10
CA ASN A 76 -17.57 16.46 -3.13
C ASN A 76 -18.56 17.03 -4.17
N GLY A 77 -19.44 16.22 -4.76
CA GLY A 77 -20.44 16.68 -5.74
C GLY A 77 -19.86 17.07 -7.11
N LEU A 78 -18.64 16.64 -7.43
CA LEU A 78 -17.96 16.93 -8.70
C LEU A 78 -18.15 15.80 -9.71
N SER A 79 -18.22 16.16 -11.00
CA SER A 79 -18.27 15.18 -12.10
C SER A 79 -17.02 14.31 -12.16
N VAL A 80 -17.15 13.05 -12.54
CA VAL A 80 -16.02 12.13 -12.70
C VAL A 80 -15.08 12.54 -13.84
N LEU A 81 -13.78 12.32 -13.64
CA LEU A 81 -12.76 12.42 -14.67
C LEU A 81 -12.73 11.15 -15.51
N LYS A 82 -12.34 11.29 -16.77
CA LYS A 82 -12.10 10.17 -17.70
C LYS A 82 -10.62 10.05 -17.97
N ALA A 83 -10.12 8.81 -18.07
CA ALA A 83 -8.78 8.55 -18.54
C ALA A 83 -8.61 9.08 -19.98
N ASN A 84 -7.40 9.53 -20.30
CA ASN A 84 -7.05 10.01 -21.64
C ASN A 84 -5.61 9.61 -21.98
N ASP A 85 -5.44 8.91 -23.10
CA ASP A 85 -4.14 8.34 -23.48
C ASP A 85 -3.07 9.41 -23.76
N LYS A 86 -3.45 10.57 -24.29
CA LYS A 86 -2.52 11.68 -24.53
C LYS A 86 -2.01 12.26 -23.20
N LEU A 87 -2.88 12.40 -22.22
CA LEU A 87 -2.49 12.86 -20.88
C LEU A 87 -1.63 11.82 -20.15
N ALA A 88 -1.90 10.52 -20.36
CA ALA A 88 -1.03 9.46 -19.85
C ALA A 88 0.37 9.52 -20.48
N GLN A 89 0.46 9.75 -21.80
CA GLN A 89 1.74 9.95 -22.49
C GLN A 89 2.48 11.19 -21.99
N ALA A 90 1.77 12.31 -21.77
CA ALA A 90 2.34 13.53 -21.21
C ALA A 90 2.92 13.30 -19.80
N ALA A 91 2.16 12.62 -18.93
CA ALA A 91 2.60 12.30 -17.57
C ALA A 91 3.83 11.39 -17.57
N LEU A 92 3.88 10.39 -18.44
CA LEU A 92 5.05 9.52 -18.61
C LEU A 92 6.27 10.30 -19.10
N ALA A 93 6.10 11.17 -20.09
CA ALA A 93 7.18 12.01 -20.60
C ALA A 93 7.73 12.97 -19.53
N LYS A 94 6.85 13.55 -18.70
CA LYS A 94 7.23 14.39 -17.56
C LYS A 94 7.98 13.59 -16.50
N ALA A 95 7.51 12.39 -16.15
CA ALA A 95 8.19 11.51 -15.20
C ALA A 95 9.60 11.13 -15.70
N ASN A 96 9.74 10.79 -16.98
CA ASN A 96 11.03 10.49 -17.58
C ASN A 96 11.98 11.69 -17.55
N ASP A 97 11.48 12.90 -17.81
CA ASP A 97 12.28 14.13 -17.71
C ASP A 97 12.74 14.38 -16.25
N MET A 98 11.86 14.19 -15.27
CA MET A 98 12.19 14.26 -13.85
C MET A 98 13.30 13.28 -13.45
N PHE A 99 13.22 12.03 -13.92
CA PHE A 99 14.26 11.03 -13.66
C PHE A 99 15.56 11.36 -14.40
N GLN A 100 15.49 11.77 -15.66
CA GLN A 100 16.67 12.06 -16.48
C GLN A 100 17.49 13.24 -15.95
N PHE A 101 16.82 14.28 -15.45
CA PHE A 101 17.47 15.49 -14.94
C PHE A 101 17.47 15.57 -13.41
N GLU A 102 17.19 14.44 -12.74
CA GLU A 102 17.29 14.27 -11.28
C GLU A 102 16.56 15.37 -10.48
N TYR A 103 15.34 15.70 -10.87
CA TYR A 103 14.54 16.73 -10.19
C TYR A 103 13.14 16.23 -9.84
N TRP A 104 12.53 16.87 -8.85
CA TRP A 104 11.18 16.59 -8.41
C TRP A 104 10.40 17.89 -8.20
N ASP A 105 9.99 18.50 -9.31
CA ASP A 105 9.32 19.80 -9.33
C ASP A 105 8.41 19.89 -10.58
N HIS A 106 7.42 20.78 -10.53
CA HIS A 106 6.59 21.11 -11.68
C HIS A 106 7.42 21.67 -12.83
N PHE A 107 8.42 22.51 -12.52
CA PHE A 107 9.30 23.10 -13.53
C PHE A 107 10.64 22.37 -13.60
N SER A 108 11.13 22.11 -14.82
CA SER A 108 12.47 21.54 -14.97
C SER A 108 13.55 22.53 -14.51
N PRO A 109 14.80 22.08 -14.26
CA PRO A 109 15.93 22.97 -14.00
C PRO A 109 16.16 24.02 -15.10
N SER A 110 15.75 23.71 -16.34
CA SER A 110 15.75 24.61 -17.49
C SER A 110 14.47 25.47 -17.63
N LYS A 111 13.63 25.50 -16.59
CA LYS A 111 12.35 26.21 -16.51
C LYS A 111 11.29 25.75 -17.51
N ARG A 112 11.39 24.51 -18.01
CA ARG A 112 10.35 23.93 -18.86
C ARG A 112 9.09 23.72 -18.02
N SER A 113 7.97 24.25 -18.51
CA SER A 113 6.66 24.13 -17.87
C SER A 113 6.09 22.71 -18.02
N PRO A 114 5.34 22.20 -17.01
CA PRO A 114 4.66 20.90 -17.11
C PRO A 114 3.66 20.86 -18.29
N TRP A 115 3.11 22.01 -18.68
CA TRP A 115 2.16 22.12 -19.78
C TRP A 115 2.78 21.82 -21.14
N THR A 116 4.10 21.99 -21.26
CA THR A 116 4.85 21.62 -22.47
C THR A 116 4.65 20.14 -22.80
N PHE A 117 4.61 19.27 -21.79
CA PHE A 117 4.43 17.83 -22.01
C PHE A 117 3.01 17.51 -22.48
N ILE A 118 1.99 18.21 -21.96
CA ILE A 118 0.59 18.08 -22.39
C ILE A 118 0.43 18.51 -23.86
N LEU A 119 0.99 19.66 -24.23
CA LEU A 119 0.94 20.18 -25.60
C LEU A 119 1.72 19.28 -26.57
N ASN A 120 2.89 18.79 -26.17
CA ASN A 120 3.70 17.88 -27.01
C ASN A 120 3.01 16.53 -27.25
N ALA A 121 2.18 16.07 -26.31
CA ALA A 121 1.33 14.89 -26.51
C ALA A 121 0.10 15.18 -27.42
N GLY A 122 -0.05 16.42 -27.89
CA GLY A 122 -1.14 16.85 -28.77
C GLY A 122 -2.49 16.93 -28.07
N TYR A 123 -2.52 17.24 -26.76
CA TYR A 123 -3.74 17.44 -26.01
C TYR A 123 -4.03 18.94 -25.83
N ASP A 124 -5.14 19.39 -26.38
CA ASP A 124 -5.61 20.77 -26.22
C ASP A 124 -6.37 20.93 -24.90
N TYR A 125 -6.04 21.97 -24.14
CA TYR A 125 -6.66 22.24 -22.85
C TYR A 125 -6.96 23.74 -22.67
N HIS A 126 -7.97 24.05 -21.88
CA HIS A 126 -8.24 25.42 -21.39
C HIS A 126 -7.58 25.67 -20.04
N TYR A 127 -7.67 24.67 -19.16
CA TYR A 127 -7.02 24.64 -17.84
C TYR A 127 -6.37 23.28 -17.64
N ALA A 128 -5.20 23.27 -17.00
CA ALA A 128 -4.47 22.07 -16.66
C ALA A 128 -3.94 22.17 -15.23
N GLY A 129 -3.81 21.03 -14.57
CA GLY A 129 -3.24 20.88 -13.23
C GLY A 129 -2.38 19.63 -13.18
N GLU A 130 -1.35 19.65 -12.35
CA GLU A 130 -0.42 18.54 -12.15
C GLU A 130 -0.29 18.25 -10.66
N ASN A 131 -0.38 16.98 -10.28
CA ASN A 131 -0.08 16.51 -8.93
C ASN A 131 1.13 15.55 -9.01
N LEU A 132 2.13 15.77 -8.16
CA LEU A 132 3.33 14.95 -8.06
C LEU A 132 3.37 14.25 -6.69
N ALA A 133 3.61 12.94 -6.66
CA ALA A 133 3.91 12.19 -5.44
C ALA A 133 5.08 11.20 -5.64
N LYS A 134 5.93 11.04 -4.62
CA LYS A 134 7.03 10.06 -4.55
C LYS A 134 7.13 9.48 -3.13
N ASP A 135 7.77 8.32 -3.00
CA ASP A 135 8.11 7.65 -1.72
C ASP A 135 6.89 7.28 -0.83
N PHE A 136 5.89 6.57 -1.39
CA PHE A 136 4.69 6.08 -0.68
C PHE A 136 4.48 4.57 -0.80
#